data_AF-A0A9X0AT46-F1
#
_entry.id   AF-A0A9X0AT46-F1
#
_cell.length_a   1.000
_cell.length_b   1.000
_cell.length_c   1.000
_cell.angle_alpha   90.00
_cell.angle_beta   90.00
_cell.angle_gamma   90.00
#
_symmetry.space_group_name_H-M   'P 1'
#
loop_
_entity.id
_entity.type
_entity.pdbx_description
1 polymer ?
#
loop_
_entity_poly.entity_id
_entity_poly.type
_entity_poly.pdbx_seq_one_letter_code
_entity_poly.pdbx_strand_id
1 'polypeptide(L)'
;MGTNFAEFKYDLRSLNASIDNQTFYLAPVLVPKIDSNETYQYFHRFSGNSANMAHFTVDVDVDNGVWRWGAFDGPDERTKWWAASRKDDNEDLPIFDNITLTEHWNGTIEKVNGHLWLPDYDIIIQGIEDAREHCEIEPFIRVFDTAQTSHAYLSKLLASKWNWNPEYNRNVIMRTASFGHGRQRLDMCIKEDFYLTEEGLEQEFEGVSNPSIVPLAIVAAYRMRMSEKNMLDCSRKRTDQGWGWRRSQEE
;
A
#
# COMPACT_ATOMS: atom_id res chain seq x y z
N MET A 1 -10.16 22.83 10.28
CA MET A 1 -8.79 22.34 10.51
C MET A 1 -8.46 21.42 9.35
N GLY A 2 -7.51 21.82 8.50
CA GLY A 2 -7.26 21.18 7.21
C GLY A 2 -6.69 19.77 7.34
N THR A 3 -7.42 18.79 6.84
CA THR A 3 -7.02 17.39 6.75
C THR A 3 -6.36 17.13 5.38
N ASN A 4 -5.24 17.79 5.09
CA ASN A 4 -4.45 17.48 3.89
C ASN A 4 -3.40 16.43 4.26
N PHE A 5 -3.84 15.18 4.39
CA PHE A 5 -2.95 14.05 4.65
C PHE A 5 -2.82 13.22 3.38
N ALA A 6 -1.77 13.52 2.63
CA ALA A 6 -1.15 12.62 1.68
C ALA A 6 0.35 12.88 1.76
N GLU A 7 1.08 12.02 2.45
CA GLU A 7 2.53 12.02 2.34
C GLU A 7 2.84 11.43 0.97
N PHE A 8 3.12 12.28 0.00
CA PHE A 8 3.43 11.87 -1.36
C PHE A 8 4.85 11.31 -1.49
N LYS A 9 5.63 11.27 -0.41
CA LYS A 9 7.00 10.80 -0.36
C LYS A 9 7.14 9.74 0.73
N TYR A 10 7.75 8.61 0.38
CA TYR A 10 7.96 7.46 1.25
C TYR A 10 9.44 7.12 1.26
N ASP A 11 10.03 7.09 2.46
CA ASP A 11 11.43 6.70 2.63
C ASP A 11 11.48 5.28 3.19
N LEU A 12 11.98 4.34 2.39
CA LEU A 12 12.17 2.95 2.76
C LEU A 12 13.59 2.75 3.26
N ARG A 13 13.73 2.19 4.46
CA ARG A 13 15.00 1.96 5.13
C ARG A 13 15.16 0.48 5.44
N SER A 14 16.32 -0.04 5.09
CA SER A 14 16.71 -1.41 5.37
C SER A 14 17.35 -1.55 6.75
N LEU A 15 17.17 -2.70 7.40
CA LEU A 15 17.92 -3.10 8.59
C LEU A 15 19.35 -3.53 8.21
N ASN A 16 19.56 -4.04 7.01
CA ASN A 16 20.87 -4.25 6.44
C ASN A 16 21.49 -2.89 6.05
N ALA A 17 22.56 -2.50 6.76
CA ALA A 17 23.26 -1.24 6.59
C ALA A 17 23.99 -1.07 5.25
N SER A 18 24.19 -2.15 4.49
CA SER A 18 24.78 -2.11 3.15
C SER A 18 23.80 -1.63 2.09
N ILE A 19 22.51 -1.53 2.42
CA ILE A 19 21.45 -1.14 1.49
C ILE A 19 21.14 0.33 1.66
N ASP A 20 21.31 1.09 0.59
CA ASP A 20 21.02 2.51 0.57
C ASP A 20 19.54 2.80 0.84
N ASN A 21 19.28 3.95 1.46
CA ASN A 21 17.92 4.44 1.66
C ASN A 21 17.25 4.64 0.31
N GLN A 22 16.04 4.11 0.18
CA GLN A 22 15.23 4.21 -1.02
C GLN A 22 14.15 5.25 -0.81
N THR A 23 13.89 6.08 -1.82
CA THR A 23 12.80 7.05 -1.80
C THR A 23 11.84 6.74 -2.92
N PHE A 24 10.56 6.66 -2.56
CA PHE A 24 9.44 6.51 -3.46
C PHE A 24 8.51 7.72 -3.38
N TYR A 25 7.81 7.97 -4.47
CA TYR A 25 6.86 9.05 -4.61
C TYR A 25 5.50 8.49 -5.03
N LEU A 26 4.44 9.01 -4.44
CA LEU A 26 3.06 8.65 -4.75
C LEU A 26 2.36 9.85 -5.36
N ALA A 27 1.74 9.68 -6.53
CA ALA A 27 0.97 10.73 -7.19
C ALA A 27 -0.27 10.15 -7.90
N PRO A 28 -1.40 10.87 -7.93
CA PRO A 28 -2.46 10.54 -8.88
C PRO A 28 -2.01 10.88 -10.31
N VAL A 29 -2.39 10.02 -11.25
CA VAL A 29 -2.13 10.13 -12.68
C VAL A 29 -3.45 10.05 -13.44
N LEU A 30 -3.62 10.95 -14.42
CA LEU A 30 -4.81 11.01 -15.27
C LEU A 30 -4.40 10.80 -16.73
N VAL A 31 -4.91 9.74 -17.35
CA VAL A 31 -4.69 9.38 -18.76
C VAL A 31 -6.05 9.10 -19.41
N PRO A 32 -6.90 10.12 -19.58
CA PRO A 32 -8.29 9.91 -19.95
C PRO A 32 -8.39 9.50 -21.41
N LYS A 33 -9.26 8.53 -21.71
CA LYS A 33 -9.63 8.14 -23.06
C LYS A 33 -11.11 8.44 -23.25
N ILE A 34 -11.43 9.22 -24.28
CA ILE A 34 -12.82 9.61 -24.58
C ILE A 34 -13.63 8.35 -24.90
N ASP A 35 -14.84 8.27 -24.33
CA ASP A 35 -15.79 7.16 -24.54
C ASP A 35 -15.22 5.77 -24.25
N SER A 36 -14.29 5.67 -23.30
CA SER A 36 -13.65 4.42 -22.90
C SER A 36 -13.98 4.06 -21.45
N ASN A 37 -14.17 2.77 -21.19
CA ASN A 37 -14.27 2.18 -19.85
C ASN A 37 -12.99 1.41 -19.47
N GLU A 38 -11.89 1.64 -20.19
CA GLU A 38 -10.61 1.02 -19.88
C GLU A 38 -10.15 1.39 -18.45
N THR A 39 -9.45 0.45 -17.82
CA THR A 39 -8.76 0.67 -16.54
C THR A 39 -7.57 1.61 -16.72
N TYR A 40 -7.04 2.13 -15.61
CA TYR A 40 -5.89 3.05 -15.59
C TYR A 40 -6.12 4.38 -16.34
N GLN A 41 -7.38 4.83 -16.44
CA GLN A 41 -7.67 6.21 -16.86
C GLN A 41 -7.42 7.22 -15.74
N TYR A 42 -7.66 6.82 -14.49
CA TYR A 42 -7.26 7.52 -13.28
C TYR A 42 -6.72 6.51 -12.28
N PHE A 43 -5.48 6.67 -11.85
CA PHE A 43 -4.82 5.73 -10.96
C PHE A 43 -3.78 6.45 -10.10
N HIS A 44 -3.28 5.77 -9.08
CA HIS A 44 -2.19 6.25 -8.24
C HIS A 44 -0.90 5.54 -8.61
N ARG A 45 0.14 6.31 -8.90
CA ARG A 45 1.46 5.79 -9.23
C ARG A 45 2.39 5.95 -8.04
N PHE A 46 2.93 4.84 -7.59
CA PHE A 46 4.02 4.77 -6.62
C PHE A 46 5.31 4.48 -7.40
N SER A 47 6.28 5.39 -7.45
CA SER A 47 7.49 5.21 -8.25
C SER A 47 8.76 5.67 -7.55
N GLY A 48 9.88 5.02 -7.86
CA GLY A 48 11.17 5.28 -7.24
C GLY A 48 12.23 4.26 -7.67
N ASN A 49 13.35 4.24 -6.97
CA ASN A 49 14.36 3.20 -7.13
C ASN A 49 14.28 2.27 -5.93
N SER A 50 14.20 0.97 -6.20
CA SER A 50 14.35 -0.07 -5.18
C SER A 50 15.81 -0.51 -5.09
N ALA A 51 16.16 -1.30 -4.08
CA ALA A 51 17.48 -1.94 -4.01
C ALA A 51 17.78 -2.85 -5.22
N ASN A 52 16.74 -3.40 -5.84
CA ASN A 52 16.85 -4.46 -6.84
C ASN A 52 16.47 -4.02 -8.27
N MET A 53 15.94 -2.81 -8.43
CA MET A 53 15.41 -2.32 -9.71
C MET A 53 15.34 -0.80 -9.74
N ALA A 54 16.01 -0.22 -10.74
CA ALA A 54 15.88 1.18 -11.09
C ALA A 54 14.51 1.46 -11.72
N HIS A 55 13.98 2.65 -11.48
CA HIS A 55 12.73 3.14 -12.08
C HIS A 55 11.53 2.22 -11.82
N PHE A 56 11.54 1.53 -10.69
CA PHE A 56 10.45 0.68 -10.23
C PHE A 56 9.18 1.51 -10.04
N THR A 57 8.05 0.91 -10.40
CA THR A 57 6.75 1.53 -10.21
C THR A 57 5.66 0.52 -9.91
N VAL A 58 4.66 0.97 -9.16
CA VAL A 58 3.38 0.30 -8.95
C VAL A 58 2.27 1.29 -9.31
N ASP A 59 1.47 0.96 -10.32
CA ASP A 59 0.24 1.68 -10.66
C ASP A 59 -0.95 0.98 -10.00
N VAL A 60 -1.75 1.71 -9.25
CA VAL A 60 -2.92 1.20 -8.51
C VAL A 60 -4.16 1.97 -8.92
N ASP A 61 -5.07 1.29 -9.62
CA ASP A 61 -6.41 1.82 -9.93
C ASP A 61 -7.40 1.28 -8.89
N VAL A 62 -7.53 2.03 -7.80
CA VAL A 62 -8.36 1.65 -6.64
C VAL A 62 -9.84 1.51 -7.00
N ASP A 63 -10.31 2.28 -7.99
CA ASP A 63 -11.73 2.31 -8.35
C ASP A 63 -12.13 1.15 -9.25
N ASN A 64 -11.24 0.74 -10.15
CA ASN A 64 -11.43 -0.46 -10.98
C ASN A 64 -10.91 -1.75 -10.30
N GLY A 65 -10.27 -1.63 -9.13
CA GLY A 65 -9.78 -2.79 -8.38
C GLY A 65 -8.66 -3.53 -9.12
N VAL A 66 -7.72 -2.81 -9.73
CA VAL A 66 -6.58 -3.42 -10.44
C VAL A 66 -5.27 -2.75 -10.06
N TRP A 67 -4.18 -3.50 -10.15
CA TRP A 67 -2.83 -3.03 -9.92
C TRP A 67 -1.86 -3.64 -10.92
N ARG A 68 -0.76 -2.95 -11.17
CA ARG A 68 0.37 -3.48 -11.94
C ARG A 68 1.68 -2.93 -11.41
N TRP A 69 2.75 -3.69 -11.51
CA TRP A 69 4.09 -3.19 -11.22
C TRP A 69 5.03 -3.49 -12.38
N GLY A 70 6.05 -2.66 -12.50
CA GLY A 70 6.97 -2.69 -13.62
C GLY A 70 8.19 -1.80 -13.40
N ALA A 71 8.92 -1.57 -14.48
CA ALA A 71 9.99 -0.58 -14.55
C ALA A 71 9.76 0.35 -15.73
N PHE A 72 10.06 1.64 -15.55
CA PHE A 72 10.15 2.57 -16.65
C PHE A 72 11.49 2.47 -17.38
N ASP A 73 11.49 2.83 -18.66
CA ASP A 73 12.71 3.01 -19.47
C ASP A 73 13.54 4.26 -19.10
N GLY A 74 13.03 5.09 -18.17
CA GLY A 74 13.70 6.26 -17.64
C GLY A 74 13.11 6.74 -16.31
N PRO A 75 13.68 7.81 -15.71
CA PRO A 75 13.23 8.31 -14.41
C PRO A 75 11.85 8.98 -14.49
N ASP A 76 10.98 8.65 -13.53
CA ASP A 76 9.64 9.24 -13.41
C ASP A 76 9.65 10.60 -12.69
N GLU A 77 10.26 11.59 -13.33
CA GLU A 77 10.33 12.96 -12.80
C GLU A 77 8.94 13.61 -12.67
N ARG A 78 7.95 13.15 -13.45
CA ARG A 78 6.57 13.64 -13.37
C ARG A 78 5.94 13.32 -12.02
N THR A 79 5.95 12.05 -11.61
CA THR A 79 5.38 11.63 -10.32
C THR A 79 6.10 12.29 -9.16
N LYS A 80 7.44 12.37 -9.22
CA LYS A 80 8.27 13.05 -8.23
C LYS A 80 7.95 14.54 -8.11
N TRP A 81 7.77 15.25 -9.24
CA TRP A 81 7.37 16.65 -9.24
C TRP A 81 5.98 16.85 -8.64
N TRP A 82 5.02 16.01 -9.02
CA TRP A 82 3.66 16.08 -8.48
C TRP A 82 3.60 15.80 -6.98
N ALA A 83 4.41 14.84 -6.51
CA ALA A 83 4.54 14.50 -5.11
C ALA A 83 5.17 15.62 -4.27
N ALA A 84 6.04 16.45 -4.85
CA ALA A 84 6.67 17.57 -4.16
C ALA A 84 5.71 18.73 -3.80
N SER A 85 4.39 18.57 -3.99
CA SER A 85 3.36 19.56 -3.65
C SER A 85 3.56 20.94 -4.30
N ARG A 86 4.18 20.98 -5.49
CA ARG A 86 4.36 22.21 -6.30
C ARG A 86 3.10 22.66 -7.05
N LYS A 87 1.92 22.25 -6.57
CA LYS A 87 0.63 22.54 -7.23
C LYS A 87 0.26 24.01 -7.20
N ASP A 88 0.84 24.76 -6.26
CA ASP A 88 0.55 26.18 -6.02
C ASP A 88 1.69 27.11 -6.47
N ASP A 89 2.76 26.57 -7.07
CA ASP A 89 3.84 27.39 -7.61
C ASP A 89 3.37 28.01 -8.93
N ASN A 90 3.32 29.35 -8.98
CA ASN A 90 3.00 30.14 -10.19
C ASN A 90 4.11 30.08 -11.28
N GLU A 91 4.90 29.01 -11.29
CA GLU A 91 5.95 28.78 -12.29
C GLU A 91 5.37 28.08 -13.53
N ASP A 92 6.04 28.26 -14.68
CA ASP A 92 5.72 27.51 -15.89
C ASP A 92 5.78 26.00 -15.59
N LEU A 93 4.74 25.26 -16.00
CA LEU A 93 4.70 23.81 -15.80
C LEU A 93 5.88 23.15 -16.53
N PRO A 94 6.68 22.32 -15.85
CA PRO A 94 7.80 21.64 -16.49
C PRO A 94 7.32 20.69 -17.58
N ILE A 95 8.14 20.57 -18.63
CA ILE A 95 7.97 19.54 -19.66
C ILE A 95 8.74 18.30 -19.19
N PHE A 96 8.05 17.17 -19.16
CA PHE A 96 8.65 15.88 -18.82
C PHE A 96 8.81 15.03 -20.06
N ASP A 97 9.89 14.26 -20.11
CA ASP A 97 10.07 13.22 -21.11
C ASP A 97 8.96 12.17 -21.00
N ASN A 98 8.62 11.56 -22.13
CA ASN A 98 7.73 10.40 -22.13
C ASN A 98 8.54 9.18 -21.71
N ILE A 99 8.00 8.46 -20.72
CA ILE A 99 8.54 7.20 -20.23
C ILE A 99 7.56 6.07 -20.53
N THR A 100 8.09 4.89 -20.85
CA THR A 100 7.32 3.70 -21.18
C THR A 100 7.40 2.71 -20.04
N LEU A 101 6.24 2.22 -19.58
CA LEU A 101 6.18 1.15 -18.58
C LEU A 101 6.43 -0.20 -19.25
N THR A 102 7.46 -0.92 -18.81
CA THR A 102 7.55 -2.36 -19.00
C THR A 102 6.90 -3.03 -17.81
N GLU A 103 5.72 -3.62 -18.03
CA GLU A 103 4.98 -4.33 -16.99
C GLU A 103 5.65 -5.69 -16.70
N HIS A 104 5.85 -5.98 -15.42
CA HIS A 104 6.36 -7.27 -14.96
C HIS A 104 5.24 -8.15 -14.45
N TRP A 105 4.29 -7.59 -13.70
CA TRP A 105 3.14 -8.32 -13.19
C TRP A 105 1.96 -7.37 -12.94
N ASN A 106 0.76 -7.93 -12.97
CA ASN A 106 -0.49 -7.25 -12.71
C ASN A 106 -1.44 -8.18 -11.96
N GLY A 107 -2.52 -7.62 -11.43
CA GLY A 107 -3.56 -8.40 -10.81
C GLY A 107 -4.75 -7.55 -10.38
N THR A 108 -5.66 -8.22 -9.68
CA THR A 108 -6.91 -7.64 -9.18
C THR A 108 -6.84 -7.34 -7.69
N ILE A 109 -7.73 -6.46 -7.24
CA ILE A 109 -7.97 -6.09 -5.85
C ILE A 109 -9.45 -6.32 -5.58
N GLU A 110 -9.74 -7.34 -4.80
CA GLU A 110 -11.08 -7.63 -4.32
C GLU A 110 -11.33 -7.02 -2.95
N LYS A 111 -12.47 -6.37 -2.78
CA LYS A 111 -12.94 -5.89 -1.47
C LYS A 111 -13.80 -6.96 -0.82
N VAL A 112 -13.29 -7.59 0.22
CA VAL A 112 -13.99 -8.68 0.92
C VAL A 112 -14.09 -8.33 2.40
N ASN A 113 -15.32 -8.11 2.88
CA ASN A 113 -15.61 -7.98 4.30
C ASN A 113 -14.76 -6.94 5.07
N GLY A 114 -14.39 -5.84 4.41
CA GLY A 114 -13.55 -4.79 5.01
C GLY A 114 -12.03 -5.00 4.87
N HIS A 115 -11.63 -6.01 4.12
CA HIS A 115 -10.26 -6.32 3.74
C HIS A 115 -10.06 -6.09 2.24
N LEU A 116 -8.79 -5.95 1.81
CA LEU A 116 -8.43 -6.10 0.40
C LEU A 116 -7.76 -7.46 0.22
N TRP A 117 -8.20 -8.20 -0.79
CA TRP A 117 -7.63 -9.47 -1.19
C TRP A 117 -7.08 -9.33 -2.61
N LEU A 118 -5.85 -9.75 -2.81
CA LEU A 118 -5.16 -9.75 -4.09
C LEU A 118 -4.99 -11.23 -4.48
N PRO A 119 -5.99 -11.84 -5.14
CA PRO A 119 -5.99 -13.28 -5.40
C PRO A 119 -4.82 -13.70 -6.29
N ASP A 120 -4.51 -12.90 -7.32
CA ASP A 120 -3.40 -13.15 -8.25
C ASP A 120 -2.02 -13.04 -7.59
N TYR A 121 -1.97 -12.51 -6.36
CA TYR A 121 -0.75 -12.21 -5.64
C TYR A 121 -0.65 -12.95 -4.31
N ASP A 122 -1.66 -13.78 -3.98
CA ASP A 122 -1.80 -14.45 -2.70
C ASP A 122 -1.61 -13.53 -1.48
N ILE A 123 -2.02 -12.26 -1.57
CA ILE A 123 -1.90 -11.29 -0.48
C ILE A 123 -3.28 -10.90 0.08
N ILE A 124 -3.36 -10.80 1.42
CA ILE A 124 -4.48 -10.13 2.10
C ILE A 124 -3.98 -8.91 2.87
N ILE A 125 -4.63 -7.77 2.67
CA ILE A 125 -4.47 -6.55 3.45
C ILE A 125 -5.66 -6.42 4.40
N GLN A 126 -5.46 -6.74 5.67
CA GLN A 126 -6.53 -6.71 6.67
C GLN A 126 -6.76 -5.32 7.27
N GLY A 127 -8.03 -4.96 7.43
CA GLY A 127 -8.47 -3.89 8.31
C GLY A 127 -8.40 -2.51 7.67
N ILE A 128 -8.14 -2.41 6.36
CA ILE A 128 -7.96 -1.13 5.68
C ILE A 128 -9.28 -0.36 5.48
N GLU A 129 -10.41 -1.04 5.27
CA GLU A 129 -11.73 -0.36 5.25
C GLU A 129 -12.18 0.03 6.65
N ASP A 130 -11.97 -0.84 7.64
CA ASP A 130 -12.20 -0.50 9.05
C ASP A 130 -11.34 0.72 9.45
N ALA A 131 -10.06 0.72 9.03
CA ALA A 131 -9.12 1.82 9.23
C ALA A 131 -9.49 3.08 8.45
N ARG A 132 -10.36 3.01 7.43
CA ARG A 132 -10.92 4.17 6.69
C ARG A 132 -12.03 4.86 7.49
N GLU A 133 -12.79 4.11 8.29
CA GLU A 133 -13.87 4.66 9.12
C GLU A 133 -13.46 4.96 10.56
N HIS A 134 -12.41 4.29 11.03
CA HIS A 134 -11.94 4.34 12.41
C HIS A 134 -10.42 4.55 12.44
N CYS A 135 -9.96 5.78 12.63
CA CYS A 135 -8.54 6.11 12.58
C CYS A 135 -7.72 5.43 13.68
N GLU A 136 -8.35 5.04 14.79
CA GLU A 136 -7.74 4.24 15.85
C GLU A 136 -7.36 2.82 15.39
N ILE A 137 -7.91 2.35 14.26
CA ILE A 137 -7.63 1.04 13.68
C ILE A 137 -6.43 1.05 12.74
N GLU A 138 -6.11 2.19 12.11
CA GLU A 138 -5.01 2.30 11.15
C GLU A 138 -3.66 1.79 11.67
N PRO A 139 -3.26 1.98 12.96
CA PRO A 139 -2.11 1.34 13.58
C PRO A 139 -2.01 -0.19 13.49
N PHE A 140 -3.08 -0.87 13.11
CA PHE A 140 -3.19 -2.33 13.17
C PHE A 140 -3.43 -2.99 11.82
N ILE A 141 -3.26 -2.25 10.71
CA ILE A 141 -3.26 -2.83 9.36
C ILE A 141 -2.13 -3.85 9.26
N ARG A 142 -2.45 -5.03 8.73
CA ARG A 142 -1.51 -6.13 8.52
C ARG A 142 -1.68 -6.71 7.13
N VAL A 143 -0.56 -7.07 6.52
CA VAL A 143 -0.48 -7.70 5.22
C VAL A 143 -0.01 -9.13 5.42
N PHE A 144 -0.76 -10.08 4.87
CA PHE A 144 -0.51 -11.50 4.97
C PHE A 144 -0.15 -12.08 3.61
N ASP A 145 0.90 -12.87 3.57
CA ASP A 145 1.15 -13.85 2.52
C ASP A 145 0.30 -15.10 2.76
N THR A 146 -0.42 -15.52 1.72
CA THR A 146 -1.37 -16.61 1.76
C THR A 146 -1.06 -17.76 0.79
N ALA A 147 0.06 -17.71 0.06
CA ALA A 147 0.38 -18.64 -1.04
C ALA A 147 0.39 -20.12 -0.59
N GLN A 148 0.82 -20.37 0.65
CA GLN A 148 0.89 -21.73 1.23
C GLN A 148 -0.07 -21.92 2.42
N THR A 149 -1.20 -21.23 2.41
CA THR A 149 -2.17 -21.30 3.51
C THR A 149 -3.36 -22.19 3.18
N SER A 150 -3.94 -22.82 4.21
CA SER A 150 -5.14 -23.63 4.02
C SER A 150 -6.36 -22.74 3.73
N HIS A 151 -7.32 -23.26 2.97
CA HIS A 151 -8.57 -22.55 2.69
C HIS A 151 -9.33 -22.13 3.97
N ALA A 152 -9.26 -22.96 5.03
CA ALA A 152 -9.84 -22.62 6.33
C ALA A 152 -9.15 -21.41 6.99
N TYR A 153 -7.83 -21.29 6.83
CA TYR A 153 -7.06 -20.15 7.33
C TYR A 153 -7.35 -18.88 6.52
N LEU A 154 -7.36 -18.99 5.19
CA LEU A 154 -7.75 -17.90 4.29
C LEU A 154 -9.14 -17.35 4.63
N SER A 155 -10.12 -18.25 4.80
CA SER A 155 -11.49 -17.90 5.20
C SER A 155 -11.55 -17.17 6.55
N LYS A 156 -10.67 -17.54 7.49
CA LYS A 156 -10.55 -16.86 8.78
C LYS A 156 -9.94 -15.46 8.64
N LEU A 157 -8.99 -15.28 7.72
CA LEU A 157 -8.41 -13.96 7.43
C LEU A 157 -9.39 -13.02 6.73
N LEU A 158 -10.28 -13.55 5.89
CA LEU A 158 -11.31 -12.79 5.17
C LEU A 158 -12.63 -12.62 5.93
N ALA A 159 -12.71 -13.08 7.18
CA ALA A 159 -13.93 -13.02 7.97
C ALA A 159 -14.29 -11.57 8.35
N SER A 160 -15.58 -11.21 8.23
CA SER A 160 -16.10 -9.87 8.54
C SER A 160 -15.83 -9.35 9.94
N LYS A 161 -15.70 -10.26 10.91
CA LYS A 161 -15.19 -9.88 12.21
C LYS A 161 -13.68 -9.89 12.16
N TRP A 162 -13.10 -8.71 11.96
CA TRP A 162 -11.66 -8.53 12.09
C TRP A 162 -11.21 -9.04 13.48
N ASN A 163 -10.29 -9.99 13.48
CA ASN A 163 -9.75 -10.61 14.69
C ASN A 163 -8.29 -10.23 14.83
N TRP A 164 -8.05 -9.02 15.34
CA TRP A 164 -6.70 -8.58 15.65
C TRP A 164 -6.14 -9.46 16.77
N ASN A 165 -4.90 -9.92 16.59
CA ASN A 165 -4.18 -10.75 17.56
C ASN A 165 -2.73 -10.24 17.62
N PRO A 166 -2.21 -9.87 18.81
CA PRO A 166 -0.83 -9.42 18.96
C PRO A 166 0.21 -10.54 18.79
N GLU A 167 -0.20 -11.81 18.84
CA GLU A 167 0.71 -12.94 18.71
C GLU A 167 1.44 -12.94 17.37
N TYR A 168 2.67 -13.47 17.42
CA TYR A 168 3.48 -13.68 16.23
C TYR A 168 2.73 -14.53 15.21
N ASN A 169 2.77 -14.10 13.95
CA ASN A 169 2.21 -14.83 12.84
C ASN A 169 3.19 -14.80 11.68
N ARG A 170 3.70 -15.97 11.31
CA ARG A 170 4.74 -16.13 10.28
C ARG A 170 4.32 -15.62 8.90
N ASN A 171 3.02 -15.58 8.63
CA ASN A 171 2.46 -15.18 7.36
C ASN A 171 2.33 -13.64 7.25
N VAL A 172 2.56 -12.89 8.34
CA VAL A 172 2.55 -11.43 8.28
C VAL A 172 3.86 -10.96 7.66
N ILE A 173 3.77 -10.36 6.48
CA ILE A 173 4.94 -9.83 5.74
C ILE A 173 5.09 -8.31 5.90
N MET A 174 4.01 -7.62 6.26
CA MET A 174 4.04 -6.18 6.48
C MET A 174 2.97 -5.77 7.50
N ARG A 175 3.27 -4.75 8.31
CA ARG A 175 2.31 -4.18 9.28
C ARG A 175 2.59 -2.72 9.52
N THR A 176 1.58 -1.97 9.92
CA THR A 176 1.76 -0.59 10.38
C THR A 176 2.60 -0.52 11.65
N ALA A 177 3.42 0.52 11.77
CA ALA A 177 4.36 0.72 12.88
C ALA A 177 4.00 1.89 13.81
N SER A 178 3.03 2.73 13.43
CA SER A 178 2.57 3.85 14.23
C SER A 178 1.63 3.37 15.33
N PHE A 179 2.11 3.23 16.57
CA PHE A 179 1.26 2.92 17.72
C PHE A 179 0.60 4.19 18.25
N GLY A 180 -0.72 4.30 18.17
CA GLY A 180 -1.50 5.27 18.97
C GLY A 180 -1.51 6.74 18.49
N HIS A 181 -0.89 7.09 17.37
CA HIS A 181 -0.84 8.47 16.87
C HIS A 181 -1.85 8.82 15.76
N GLY A 182 -2.74 7.90 15.38
CA GLY A 182 -3.77 8.12 14.36
C GLY A 182 -3.21 8.47 12.96
N ARG A 183 -4.02 9.14 12.14
CA ARG A 183 -3.79 9.42 10.70
C ARG A 183 -2.72 10.47 10.36
N GLN A 184 -1.66 10.60 11.14
CA GLN A 184 -0.62 11.62 10.91
C GLN A 184 0.32 11.26 9.76
N ARG A 185 0.81 10.01 9.73
CA ARG A 185 1.75 9.47 8.74
C ARG A 185 1.50 7.98 8.53
N LEU A 186 1.95 7.42 7.41
CA LEU A 186 1.90 5.98 7.17
C LEU A 186 3.29 5.36 7.38
N ASP A 187 3.54 4.81 8.56
CA ASP A 187 4.71 3.98 8.80
C ASP A 187 4.35 2.51 8.71
N MET A 188 5.16 1.74 7.98
CA MET A 188 5.01 0.29 7.89
C MET A 188 6.36 -0.40 8.11
N CYS A 189 6.34 -1.51 8.85
CA CYS A 189 7.43 -2.47 8.88
C CYS A 189 7.18 -3.51 7.79
N ILE A 190 8.19 -3.77 6.97
CA ILE A 190 8.16 -4.78 5.91
C ILE A 190 9.22 -5.82 6.24
N LYS A 191 8.91 -7.09 6.02
CA LYS A 191 9.86 -8.19 6.18
C LYS A 191 10.88 -8.14 5.02
N GLU A 192 12.16 -8.07 5.37
CA GLU A 192 13.29 -8.23 4.42
C GLU A 192 13.54 -9.71 4.14
N ASP A 193 14.30 -9.99 3.08
CA ASP A 193 14.77 -11.32 2.71
C ASP A 193 13.63 -12.35 2.56
N PHE A 194 12.47 -11.90 2.09
CA PHE A 194 11.29 -12.74 1.98
C PHE A 194 10.54 -12.48 0.68
N TYR A 195 10.61 -13.45 -0.24
CA TYR A 195 9.63 -13.59 -1.31
C TYR A 195 9.54 -15.03 -1.80
N LEU A 196 8.32 -15.55 -1.92
CA LEU A 196 8.02 -16.80 -2.62
C LEU A 196 7.75 -16.47 -4.09
N THR A 197 8.55 -17.00 -5.00
CA THR A 197 8.27 -16.87 -6.44
C THR A 197 7.03 -17.68 -6.86
N GLU A 198 6.52 -17.50 -8.08
CA GLU A 198 5.46 -18.36 -8.67
C GLU A 198 5.79 -19.85 -8.60
N GLU A 199 7.08 -20.20 -8.53
CA GLU A 199 7.58 -21.58 -8.40
C GLU A 199 7.66 -22.07 -6.94
N GLY A 200 7.24 -21.25 -5.98
CA GLY A 200 7.27 -21.55 -4.55
C GLY A 200 8.68 -21.57 -3.94
N LEU A 201 9.68 -21.00 -4.63
CA LEU A 201 11.06 -20.93 -4.14
C LEU A 201 11.27 -19.62 -3.38
N GLU A 202 11.85 -19.72 -2.18
CA GLU A 202 12.35 -18.57 -1.43
C GLU A 202 13.56 -17.99 -2.17
N GLN A 203 13.45 -16.74 -2.62
CA GLN A 203 14.61 -15.98 -3.09
C GLN A 203 15.06 -15.00 -2.02
N GLU A 204 16.33 -15.13 -1.61
CA GLU A 204 17.00 -14.12 -0.80
C GLU A 204 17.32 -12.93 -1.72
N PHE A 205 16.74 -11.77 -1.39
CA PHE A 205 17.11 -10.49 -1.97
C PHE A 205 17.83 -9.69 -0.91
N GLU A 206 18.83 -8.90 -1.26
CA GLU A 206 19.34 -7.92 -0.32
C GLU A 206 18.22 -6.89 -0.06
N GLY A 207 17.63 -6.93 1.14
CA GLY A 207 16.64 -5.98 1.63
C GLY A 207 15.20 -6.34 1.26
N VAL A 208 14.40 -5.31 0.96
CA VAL A 208 12.99 -5.50 0.58
C VAL A 208 12.90 -5.85 -0.90
N SER A 209 12.33 -7.02 -1.20
CA SER A 209 12.07 -7.44 -2.58
C SER A 209 11.05 -6.52 -3.26
N ASN A 210 11.21 -6.30 -4.58
CA ASN A 210 10.29 -5.45 -5.35
C ASN A 210 8.82 -5.87 -5.20
N PRO A 211 8.49 -7.17 -5.23
CA PRO A 211 7.12 -7.59 -5.04
C PRO A 211 6.59 -7.24 -3.62
N SER A 212 7.42 -7.30 -2.58
CA SER A 212 7.03 -6.91 -1.21
C SER A 212 6.72 -5.40 -1.05
N ILE A 213 7.09 -4.57 -2.04
CA ILE A 213 6.72 -3.14 -2.09
C ILE A 213 5.28 -2.95 -2.60
N VAL A 214 4.73 -3.88 -3.38
CA VAL A 214 3.39 -3.77 -3.99
C VAL A 214 2.28 -3.56 -2.95
N PRO A 215 2.20 -4.33 -1.84
CA PRO A 215 1.18 -4.09 -0.83
C PRO A 215 1.30 -2.72 -0.15
N LEU A 216 2.53 -2.20 0.04
CA LEU A 216 2.74 -0.85 0.56
C LEU A 216 2.15 0.18 -0.40
N ALA A 217 2.45 0.07 -1.70
CA ALA A 217 1.93 0.96 -2.72
C ALA A 217 0.39 0.93 -2.76
N ILE A 218 -0.23 -0.25 -2.63
CA ILE A 218 -1.68 -0.40 -2.60
C ILE A 218 -2.29 0.23 -1.34
N VAL A 219 -1.72 0.02 -0.16
CA VAL A 219 -2.18 0.68 1.09
C VAL A 219 -2.09 2.20 0.96
N ALA A 220 -0.97 2.69 0.43
CA ALA A 220 -0.71 4.11 0.24
C ALA A 220 -1.68 4.75 -0.78
N ALA A 221 -1.86 4.12 -1.94
CA ALA A 221 -2.82 4.53 -2.98
C ALA A 221 -4.26 4.50 -2.45
N TYR A 222 -4.64 3.45 -1.73
CA TYR A 222 -5.96 3.32 -1.12
C TYR A 222 -6.24 4.48 -0.16
N ARG A 223 -5.29 4.77 0.73
CA ARG A 223 -5.38 5.88 1.70
C ARG A 223 -5.51 7.22 0.97
N MET A 224 -4.70 7.46 -0.07
CA MET A 224 -4.79 8.67 -0.89
C MET A 224 -6.13 8.80 -1.60
N ARG A 225 -6.63 7.74 -2.25
CA ARG A 225 -7.93 7.75 -2.94
C ARG A 225 -9.08 8.05 -1.99
N MET A 226 -9.07 7.44 -0.80
CA MET A 226 -10.11 7.72 0.20
C MET A 226 -10.04 9.15 0.73
N SER A 227 -8.84 9.73 0.83
CA SER A 227 -8.63 11.15 1.16
C SER A 227 -9.24 12.06 0.10
N GLU A 228 -8.94 11.82 -1.18
CA GLU A 228 -9.51 12.58 -2.31
C GLU A 228 -11.03 12.56 -2.35
N LYS A 229 -11.64 11.42 -1.99
CA LYS A 229 -13.10 11.26 -1.93
C LYS A 229 -13.73 11.83 -0.64
N ASN A 230 -12.94 12.40 0.27
CA ASN A 230 -13.38 12.78 1.62
C ASN A 230 -14.04 11.62 2.39
N MET A 231 -13.56 10.39 2.14
CA MET A 231 -14.07 9.16 2.76
C MET A 231 -13.22 8.71 3.97
N LEU A 232 -12.17 9.46 4.31
CA LEU A 232 -11.41 9.29 5.54
C LEU A 232 -12.12 10.00 6.69
N ASP A 233 -12.78 9.23 7.55
CA ASP A 233 -13.45 9.76 8.75
C ASP A 233 -12.66 9.36 10.01
N CYS A 234 -12.29 10.33 10.84
CA CYS A 234 -11.66 10.12 12.15
C CYS A 234 -12.62 10.45 13.31
N SER A 235 -13.81 10.95 13.00
CA SER A 235 -14.81 11.40 13.97
C SER A 235 -15.77 10.29 14.39
N ARG A 236 -15.92 9.26 13.55
CA ARG A 236 -16.66 8.04 13.86
C ARG A 236 -15.91 7.20 14.89
N LYS A 237 -16.25 7.39 16.16
CA LYS A 237 -15.92 6.43 17.21
C LYS A 237 -16.73 5.16 17.00
N ARG A 238 -16.09 4.01 16.96
CA ARG A 238 -16.79 2.71 16.89
C ARG A 238 -17.63 2.57 18.16
N THR A 239 -18.96 2.50 18.04
CA THR A 239 -19.85 2.24 19.19
C THR A 239 -19.63 0.80 19.66
N ASP A 240 -19.23 0.64 20.90
CA ASP A 240 -18.85 -0.63 21.54
C ASP A 240 -19.86 -1.76 21.30
N GLN A 241 -19.60 -2.60 20.31
CA GLN A 241 -20.03 -3.99 20.30
C GLN A 241 -18.90 -4.86 19.73
N GLY A 242 -18.02 -5.36 20.61
CA GLY A 242 -17.36 -6.64 20.36
C GLY A 242 -15.84 -6.67 20.22
N TRP A 243 -15.11 -5.62 20.63
CA TRP A 243 -13.68 -5.74 20.90
C TRP A 243 -13.45 -5.94 22.39
N GLY A 244 -13.07 -7.14 22.77
CA GLY A 244 -12.51 -7.42 24.09
C GLY A 244 -11.12 -6.80 24.20
N TRP A 245 -11.03 -5.47 24.29
CA TRP A 245 -9.87 -4.80 24.84
C TRP A 245 -9.89 -5.02 26.36
N ARG A 246 -9.64 -6.26 26.82
CA ARG A 246 -9.17 -6.42 28.20
C ARG A 246 -7.79 -5.80 28.22
N ARG A 247 -7.69 -4.58 28.74
CA ARG A 247 -6.44 -4.10 29.34
C ARG A 247 -6.06 -5.18 30.35
N SER A 248 -5.03 -5.95 30.07
CA SER A 248 -4.27 -6.62 31.11
C SER A 248 -3.49 -5.52 31.85
N GLN A 249 -4.21 -4.79 32.70
CA GLN A 249 -3.64 -4.22 33.91
C GLN A 249 -4.16 -5.10 35.05
N GLU A 250 -3.24 -5.49 35.93
CA GLU A 250 -3.36 -6.50 37.00
C GLU A 250 -2.80 -7.88 36.62
N GLU A 251 -1.47 -8.01 36.68
CA GLU A 251 -0.75 -8.76 37.75
C GLU A 251 0.76 -8.42 37.72
#